data_AF-A0A524C7Q3-F1
#
_entry.id   AF-A0A524C7Q3-F1
#
_cell.length_a   1.000
_cell.length_b   1.000
_cell.length_c   1.000
_cell.angle_alpha   90.00
_cell.angle_beta   90.00
_cell.angle_gamma   90.00
#
_symmetry.space_group_name_H-M   'P 1'
#
loop_
_entity.id
_entity.type
_entity.pdbx_description
1 polymer ?
#
loop_
_entity_poly.entity_id
_entity_poly.type
_entity_poly.pdbx_seq_one_letter_code
_entity_poly.pdbx_strand_id
1 'polypeptide(L)'
;MADKVEVPIRMLVFTSKDCFACPKVERIVHKLVGSGMSHICHVSTIDVEKDPKIAEKNNVRTLPTIMIDEDIVLQGLVSESDIRDVLWERVIGSIIEREKVFETRKESLLYLSKNSYDSLVKEEFIRPNIGDYIHVGVMQQMIISLIALDKLVPNLLYQAGRDIGKFGVGPHLLITLHPEIGSEVRADKRFKEVMEGFVRYFSDNQSLNVPLKLAESATITEFEVNRALLQVRGLATACGAPYVGEPLCHFTAGEIAGIAEVLTGQNAAVQETRCIGMGYDFCEFEIKVSDKEIELDLSEYENEYIVENRSQHFQVILHDIATRLQDSFISPHDIFKRGNIGNEVHFTKLQQALVALRLIDPHCGSLLYAAGRELGIFGPGRDVLQRYLEDENYSWPLTIKQALTILNKFFHFGMNQTAKERWDVKIIEDGDDLKLRFFECAISSGVPECGTTFCDFTAGYIAGRITILTNKDCIVNETKCHGTGYDFCEFQINEVE
;
A
#
# COMPACT_ATOMS: atom_id res chain seq x y z
N MET A 1 4.51 -6.67 -27.97
CA MET A 1 5.16 -7.73 -27.18
C MET A 1 4.79 -7.41 -25.75
N ALA A 2 4.08 -8.31 -25.07
CA ALA A 2 3.58 -8.06 -23.72
C ALA A 2 4.74 -8.32 -22.75
N ASP A 3 5.36 -7.24 -22.26
CA ASP A 3 6.39 -7.32 -21.23
C ASP A 3 5.71 -7.71 -19.91
N LYS A 4 6.02 -8.93 -19.48
CA LYS A 4 5.54 -9.49 -18.23
C LYS A 4 6.26 -8.82 -17.07
N VAL A 5 5.60 -7.87 -16.43
CA VAL A 5 5.95 -7.49 -15.06
C VAL A 5 5.52 -8.66 -14.18
N GLU A 6 6.38 -9.67 -14.05
CA GLU A 6 6.15 -10.80 -13.15
C GLU A 6 6.46 -10.34 -11.72
N VAL A 7 5.42 -10.18 -10.89
CA VAL A 7 5.58 -10.16 -9.44
C VAL A 7 6.32 -11.46 -9.09
N PRO A 8 7.48 -11.45 -8.42
CA PRO A 8 8.19 -12.69 -8.17
C PRO A 8 7.37 -13.58 -7.23
N ILE A 9 7.20 -14.85 -7.60
CA ILE A 9 6.65 -15.93 -6.78
C ILE A 9 7.35 -15.93 -5.43
N ARG A 10 6.59 -15.74 -4.36
CA ARG A 10 7.17 -15.76 -3.03
C ARG A 10 7.30 -17.20 -2.57
N MET A 11 8.52 -17.56 -2.21
CA MET A 11 8.83 -18.84 -1.60
C MET A 11 9.27 -18.62 -0.17
N LEU A 12 8.56 -19.22 0.78
CA LEU A 12 8.94 -19.19 2.18
C LEU A 12 9.65 -20.50 2.52
N VAL A 13 10.85 -20.40 3.09
CA VAL A 13 11.62 -21.55 3.58
C VAL A 13 11.66 -21.47 5.10
N PHE A 14 10.86 -22.30 5.76
CA PHE A 14 10.85 -22.40 7.20
C PHE A 14 12.00 -23.29 7.67
N THR A 15 12.82 -22.76 8.56
CA THR A 15 14.05 -23.36 9.06
C THR A 15 14.17 -23.22 10.57
N SER A 16 15.10 -23.95 11.17
CA SER A 16 15.55 -23.83 12.57
C SER A 16 17.03 -24.15 12.63
N LYS A 17 17.74 -23.62 13.61
CA LYS A 17 19.17 -23.92 13.82
C LYS A 17 19.40 -25.36 14.25
N ASP A 18 18.44 -25.93 14.98
CA ASP A 18 18.50 -27.31 15.49
C ASP A 18 18.10 -28.35 14.42
N CYS A 19 17.58 -27.90 13.28
CA CYS A 19 17.18 -28.75 12.18
C CYS A 19 18.37 -29.15 11.28
N PHE A 20 18.79 -30.42 11.36
CA PHE A 20 19.92 -30.96 10.59
C PHE A 20 19.80 -30.78 9.06
N ALA A 21 18.58 -30.89 8.52
CA ALA A 21 18.34 -30.82 7.07
C ALA A 21 18.19 -29.38 6.53
N CYS A 22 17.87 -28.42 7.40
CA CYS A 22 17.49 -27.07 7.01
C CYS A 22 18.60 -26.31 6.25
N PRO A 23 19.87 -26.30 6.69
CA PRO A 23 20.93 -25.59 5.97
C PRO A 23 21.17 -26.12 4.54
N LYS A 24 20.94 -27.42 4.32
CA LYS A 24 21.10 -28.04 3.01
C LYS A 24 19.97 -27.65 2.08
N VAL A 25 18.72 -27.72 2.55
CA VAL A 25 17.53 -27.36 1.77
C VAL A 25 17.54 -25.88 1.43
N GLU A 26 17.82 -25.00 2.40
CA GLU A 26 17.96 -23.57 2.17
C GLU A 26 18.98 -23.27 1.07
N ARG A 27 20.18 -23.87 1.13
CA ARG A 27 21.21 -23.68 0.10
C ARG A 27 20.75 -24.15 -1.28
N ILE A 28 20.04 -25.27 -1.36
CA ILE A 28 19.52 -25.79 -2.63
C ILE A 28 18.49 -24.83 -3.21
N VAL A 29 17.54 -24.37 -2.41
CA VAL A 29 16.50 -23.41 -2.83
C VAL A 29 17.13 -22.11 -3.33
N HIS A 30 18.01 -21.50 -2.55
CA HIS A 30 18.70 -20.26 -2.94
C HIS A 30 19.55 -20.44 -4.20
N LYS A 31 20.22 -21.58 -4.37
CA LYS A 31 20.97 -21.89 -5.59
C LYS A 31 20.05 -22.05 -6.80
N LEU A 32 18.96 -22.80 -6.68
CA LEU A 32 18.03 -23.05 -7.78
C LEU A 32 17.33 -21.76 -8.21
N VAL A 33 16.85 -20.98 -7.25
CA VAL A 33 16.20 -19.71 -7.55
C VAL A 33 17.21 -18.67 -8.05
N GLY A 34 18.34 -18.50 -7.35
CA GLY A 34 19.36 -17.52 -7.71
C GLY A 34 20.04 -17.76 -9.07
N SER A 35 20.12 -19.01 -9.55
CA SER A 35 20.81 -19.33 -10.81
C SER A 35 19.98 -19.17 -12.07
N GLY A 36 18.65 -19.04 -11.97
CA GLY A 36 17.80 -18.94 -13.17
C GLY A 36 16.36 -18.48 -12.97
N MET A 37 15.89 -18.31 -11.74
CA MET A 37 14.52 -17.86 -11.43
C MET A 37 14.48 -16.63 -10.52
N SER A 38 15.59 -15.93 -10.30
CA SER A 38 15.66 -14.78 -9.39
C SER A 38 14.72 -13.63 -9.77
N HIS A 39 14.41 -13.51 -11.06
CA HIS A 39 13.44 -12.55 -11.60
C HIS A 39 11.98 -13.01 -11.45
N ILE A 40 11.75 -14.32 -11.29
CA ILE A 40 10.41 -14.93 -11.22
C ILE A 40 10.07 -15.33 -9.79
N CYS A 41 11.04 -15.50 -8.89
CA CYS A 41 10.83 -16.07 -7.58
C CYS A 41 11.72 -15.40 -6.53
N HIS A 42 11.11 -14.95 -5.44
CA HIS A 42 11.77 -14.37 -4.29
C HIS A 42 11.72 -15.35 -3.11
N VAL A 43 12.89 -15.67 -2.54
CA VAL A 43 13.00 -16.62 -1.43
C VAL A 43 13.19 -15.85 -0.12
N SER A 44 12.26 -16.04 0.82
CA SER A 44 12.40 -15.58 2.20
C SER A 44 12.64 -16.77 3.12
N THR A 45 13.75 -16.76 3.87
CA THR A 45 13.98 -17.75 4.94
C THR A 45 13.34 -17.27 6.24
N ILE A 46 12.52 -18.11 6.87
CA ILE A 46 11.90 -17.85 8.18
C ILE A 46 12.52 -18.81 9.21
N ASP A 47 13.06 -18.26 10.29
CA ASP A 47 13.56 -19.03 11.43
C ASP A 47 12.42 -19.22 12.44
N VAL A 48 11.91 -20.43 12.57
CA VAL A 48 10.70 -20.68 13.39
C VAL A 48 10.92 -20.45 14.89
N GLU A 49 12.17 -20.48 15.35
CA GLU A 49 12.50 -20.19 16.75
C GLU A 49 12.39 -18.68 17.04
N LYS A 50 12.67 -17.85 16.03
CA LYS A 50 12.55 -16.39 16.14
C LYS A 50 11.14 -15.91 15.90
N ASP A 51 10.44 -16.52 14.93
CA ASP A 51 9.13 -16.08 14.45
C ASP A 51 8.05 -17.18 14.52
N PRO A 52 7.76 -17.74 15.71
CA PRO A 52 6.88 -18.90 15.86
C PRO A 52 5.43 -18.62 15.41
N LYS A 53 4.95 -17.39 15.57
CA LYS A 53 3.61 -16.98 15.15
C LYS A 53 3.39 -17.12 13.63
N ILE A 54 4.44 -16.90 12.83
CA ILE A 54 4.34 -17.03 11.38
C ILE A 54 4.25 -18.51 10.99
N ALA A 55 5.04 -19.38 11.64
CA ALA A 55 4.97 -20.82 11.43
C ALA A 55 3.59 -21.39 11.81
N GLU A 56 3.04 -20.96 12.96
CA GLU A 56 1.72 -21.37 13.43
C GLU A 56 0.61 -20.93 12.47
N LYS A 57 0.61 -19.66 12.05
CA LYS A 57 -0.35 -19.11 11.08
C LYS A 57 -0.38 -19.93 9.77
N ASN A 58 0.78 -20.43 9.36
CA ASN A 58 0.93 -21.19 8.13
C ASN A 58 0.83 -22.71 8.33
N ASN A 59 0.42 -23.18 9.51
CA ASN A 59 0.30 -24.60 9.86
C ASN A 59 1.60 -25.41 9.65
N VAL A 60 2.76 -24.79 9.84
CA VAL A 60 4.07 -25.44 9.68
C VAL A 60 4.35 -26.31 10.90
N ARG A 61 4.36 -27.63 10.70
CA ARG A 61 4.56 -28.63 11.78
C ARG A 61 5.90 -29.34 11.75
N THR A 62 6.59 -29.30 10.61
CA THR A 62 7.82 -30.06 10.36
C THR A 62 8.84 -29.16 9.66
N LEU A 63 10.12 -29.45 9.83
CA LEU A 63 11.21 -28.66 9.25
C LEU A 63 12.18 -29.56 8.47
N PRO A 64 12.80 -29.03 7.39
CA PRO A 64 12.44 -27.78 6.72
C PRO A 64 11.06 -27.88 6.07
N THR A 65 10.34 -26.76 5.96
CA THR A 65 9.11 -26.66 5.16
C THR A 65 9.30 -25.60 4.10
N ILE A 66 8.97 -25.93 2.85
CA ILE A 66 8.94 -24.97 1.74
C ILE A 66 7.47 -24.70 1.43
N MET A 67 7.13 -23.41 1.36
CA MET A 67 5.81 -22.94 0.94
C MET A 67 5.92 -22.04 -0.28
N ILE A 68 4.96 -22.18 -1.20
CA ILE A 68 4.81 -21.35 -2.40
C ILE A 68 3.34 -20.94 -2.48
N ASP A 69 3.06 -19.63 -2.59
CA ASP A 69 1.70 -19.08 -2.72
C ASP A 69 0.69 -19.69 -1.71
N GLU A 70 1.06 -19.74 -0.42
CA GLU A 70 0.27 -20.30 0.72
C GLU A 70 0.18 -21.83 0.82
N ASP A 71 0.61 -22.57 -0.21
CA ASP A 71 0.63 -24.03 -0.18
C ASP A 71 1.96 -24.55 0.37
N ILE A 72 1.88 -25.48 1.33
CA ILE A 72 3.03 -26.30 1.72
C ILE A 72 3.34 -27.26 0.57
N VAL A 73 4.45 -26.99 -0.12
CA VAL A 73 4.85 -27.78 -1.29
C VAL A 73 5.79 -28.93 -0.92
N LEU A 74 6.63 -28.74 0.10
CA LEU A 74 7.59 -29.74 0.56
C LEU A 74 7.80 -29.66 2.07
N GLN A 75 7.97 -30.82 2.71
CA GLN A 75 8.29 -30.94 4.12
C GLN A 75 9.32 -32.03 4.39
N GLY A 76 10.26 -31.76 5.31
CA GLY A 76 11.23 -32.72 5.82
C GLY A 76 12.45 -32.94 4.92
N LEU A 77 12.99 -34.16 4.94
CA LEU A 77 14.17 -34.54 4.16
C LEU A 77 13.78 -34.72 2.70
N VAL A 78 14.20 -33.76 1.87
CA VAL A 78 13.93 -33.73 0.43
C VAL A 78 15.23 -33.75 -0.37
N SER A 79 15.22 -34.40 -1.54
CA SER A 79 16.37 -34.40 -2.44
C SER A 79 16.38 -33.14 -3.32
N GLU A 80 17.52 -32.85 -3.96
CA GLU A 80 17.63 -31.70 -4.88
C GLU A 80 16.72 -31.87 -6.11
N SER A 81 16.48 -33.10 -6.57
CA SER A 81 15.53 -33.38 -7.66
C SER A 81 14.09 -33.12 -7.22
N ASP A 82 13.70 -33.54 -6.02
CA ASP A 82 12.33 -33.31 -5.52
C ASP A 82 12.04 -31.81 -5.41
N ILE A 83 13.00 -31.04 -4.88
CA ILE A 83 12.90 -29.58 -4.83
C ILE A 83 12.76 -29.03 -6.24
N ARG A 84 13.66 -29.40 -7.17
CA ARG A 84 13.62 -28.89 -8.54
C ARG A 84 12.30 -29.19 -9.25
N ASP A 85 11.80 -30.42 -9.16
CA ASP A 85 10.61 -30.85 -9.89
C ASP A 85 9.35 -30.16 -9.34
N VAL A 86 9.21 -30.10 -8.01
CA VAL A 86 8.11 -29.39 -7.37
C VAL A 86 8.18 -27.89 -7.64
N LEU A 87 9.38 -27.30 -7.63
CA LEU A 87 9.56 -25.90 -8.02
C LEU A 87 9.10 -25.67 -9.46
N TRP A 88 9.54 -26.49 -10.42
CA TRP A 88 9.14 -26.31 -11.81
C TRP A 88 7.62 -26.49 -12.02
N GLU A 89 7.03 -27.53 -11.45
CA GLU A 89 5.59 -27.80 -11.61
C GLU A 89 4.75 -26.68 -10.98
N ARG A 90 5.08 -26.26 -9.76
CA ARG A 90 4.34 -25.21 -9.07
C ARG A 90 4.61 -23.83 -9.63
N VAL A 91 5.85 -23.49 -9.97
CA VAL A 91 6.18 -22.20 -10.60
C VAL A 91 5.45 -22.05 -11.93
N ILE A 92 5.43 -23.07 -12.79
CA ILE A 92 4.71 -23.02 -14.07
C ILE A 92 3.19 -22.97 -13.85
N GLY A 93 2.65 -23.76 -12.92
CA GLY A 93 1.22 -23.72 -12.55
C GLY A 93 0.81 -22.34 -12.05
N SER A 94 1.58 -21.76 -11.13
CA SER A 94 1.38 -20.41 -10.60
C SER A 94 1.47 -19.36 -11.71
N ILE A 95 2.35 -19.50 -12.70
CA ILE A 95 2.43 -18.56 -13.84
C ILE A 95 1.11 -18.54 -14.64
N ILE A 96 0.48 -19.70 -14.87
CA ILE A 96 -0.79 -19.78 -15.62
C ILE A 96 -1.96 -19.23 -14.81
N GLU A 97 -2.06 -19.57 -13.53
CA GLU A 97 -3.10 -19.00 -12.65
C GLU A 97 -2.95 -17.49 -12.51
N ARG A 98 -1.71 -16.98 -12.47
CA ARG A 98 -1.42 -15.54 -12.44
C ARG A 98 -1.87 -14.81 -13.69
N GLU A 99 -1.90 -15.43 -14.86
CA GLU A 99 -2.43 -14.77 -16.07
C GLU A 99 -3.93 -14.44 -15.91
N LYS A 100 -4.71 -15.35 -15.31
CA LYS A 100 -6.12 -15.08 -14.99
C LYS A 100 -6.26 -14.02 -13.89
N VAL A 101 -5.46 -14.12 -12.83
CA VAL A 101 -5.44 -13.11 -11.75
C VAL A 101 -5.05 -11.74 -12.29
N PHE A 102 -4.13 -11.69 -13.26
CA PHE A 102 -3.68 -10.46 -13.91
C PHE A 102 -4.79 -9.78 -14.70
N GLU A 103 -5.60 -10.52 -15.47
CA GLU A 103 -6.75 -9.92 -16.17
C GLU A 103 -7.80 -9.40 -15.18
N THR A 104 -8.18 -10.18 -14.16
CA THR A 104 -9.10 -9.70 -13.11
C THR A 104 -8.56 -8.45 -12.40
N ARG A 105 -7.24 -8.43 -12.13
CA ARG A 105 -6.55 -7.28 -11.54
C ARG A 105 -6.66 -6.07 -12.46
N LYS A 106 -6.31 -6.21 -13.73
CA LYS A 106 -6.38 -5.14 -14.72
C LYS A 106 -7.81 -4.60 -14.88
N GLU A 107 -8.81 -5.46 -14.95
CA GLU A 107 -10.22 -5.06 -14.99
C GLU A 107 -10.62 -4.26 -13.75
N SER A 108 -10.19 -4.71 -12.56
CA SER A 108 -10.45 -4.01 -11.29
C SER A 108 -9.79 -2.62 -11.27
N LEU A 109 -8.54 -2.51 -11.74
CA LEU A 109 -7.82 -1.24 -11.83
C LEU A 109 -8.45 -0.28 -12.86
N LEU A 110 -8.91 -0.78 -14.01
CA LEU A 110 -9.61 0.01 -15.01
C LEU A 110 -10.96 0.54 -14.48
N TYR A 111 -11.70 -0.27 -13.72
CA TYR A 111 -12.94 0.16 -13.10
C TYR A 111 -12.72 1.24 -12.04
N LEU A 112 -11.73 1.05 -11.15
CA LEU A 112 -11.32 2.07 -10.18
C LEU A 112 -10.93 3.38 -10.86
N SER A 113 -10.28 3.28 -12.02
CA SER A 113 -9.86 4.42 -12.81
C SER A 113 -11.02 5.16 -13.42
N LYS A 114 -12.00 4.42 -13.95
CA LYS A 114 -13.26 4.99 -14.42
C LYS A 114 -13.97 5.75 -13.30
N ASN A 115 -14.12 5.14 -12.12
CA ASN A 115 -14.77 5.79 -10.99
C ASN A 115 -14.00 7.02 -10.53
N SER A 116 -12.67 6.94 -10.49
CA SER A 116 -11.82 8.10 -10.21
C SER A 116 -12.05 9.23 -11.21
N TYR A 117 -12.15 8.91 -12.50
CA TYR A 117 -12.46 9.88 -13.53
C TYR A 117 -13.85 10.50 -13.37
N ASP A 118 -14.87 9.67 -13.15
CA ASP A 118 -16.25 10.11 -12.99
C ASP A 118 -16.39 11.03 -11.77
N SER A 119 -15.75 10.70 -10.66
CA SER A 119 -15.69 11.57 -9.47
C SER A 119 -14.95 12.89 -9.73
N LEU A 120 -13.79 12.84 -10.38
CA LEU A 120 -12.95 14.04 -10.61
C LEU A 120 -13.51 14.98 -11.68
N VAL A 121 -14.10 14.44 -12.74
CA VAL A 121 -14.45 15.19 -13.95
C VAL A 121 -15.96 15.41 -14.07
N LYS A 122 -16.79 14.45 -13.64
CA LYS A 122 -18.25 14.56 -13.69
C LYS A 122 -18.85 14.98 -12.35
N GLU A 123 -18.04 15.12 -11.30
CA GLU A 123 -18.48 15.44 -9.94
C GLU A 123 -19.48 14.39 -9.38
N GLU A 124 -19.39 13.14 -9.87
CA GLU A 124 -20.17 12.02 -9.38
C GLU A 124 -19.50 11.43 -8.13
N PHE A 125 -20.00 11.78 -6.94
CA PHE A 125 -19.43 11.30 -5.69
C PHE A 125 -19.50 9.77 -5.58
N ILE A 126 -18.35 9.13 -5.38
CA ILE A 126 -18.26 7.70 -5.04
C ILE A 126 -18.74 7.48 -3.60
N ARG A 127 -18.45 8.43 -2.71
CA ARG A 127 -18.83 8.42 -1.29
C ARG A 127 -19.81 9.56 -1.00
N PRO A 128 -21.08 9.46 -1.41
CA PRO A 128 -22.06 10.54 -1.34
C PRO A 128 -22.28 11.17 0.06
N ASN A 129 -22.10 10.45 1.18
CA ASN A 129 -22.38 11.05 2.50
C ASN A 129 -21.15 11.73 3.13
N ILE A 130 -19.94 11.26 2.82
CA ILE A 130 -18.69 11.76 3.42
C ILE A 130 -17.81 12.57 2.45
N GLY A 131 -18.04 12.43 1.14
CA GLY A 131 -17.28 13.06 0.07
C GLY A 131 -16.00 12.30 -0.33
N ASP A 132 -15.40 12.70 -1.44
CA ASP A 132 -14.28 11.96 -2.07
C ASP A 132 -12.88 12.49 -1.68
N TYR A 133 -12.78 13.21 -0.58
CA TYR A 133 -11.51 13.73 -0.08
C TYR A 133 -11.16 13.14 1.27
N ILE A 134 -9.87 12.87 1.46
CA ILE A 134 -9.30 12.47 2.75
C ILE A 134 -8.21 13.46 3.14
N HIS A 135 -7.87 13.47 4.43
CA HIS A 135 -6.77 14.28 4.92
C HIS A 135 -5.43 13.63 4.57
N VAL A 136 -4.43 14.42 4.15
CA VAL A 136 -3.11 13.89 3.72
C VAL A 136 -2.42 13.04 4.79
N GLY A 137 -2.48 13.46 6.05
CA GLY A 137 -1.92 12.71 7.18
C GLY A 137 -2.47 11.28 7.30
N VAL A 138 -3.70 11.01 6.86
CA VAL A 138 -4.30 9.66 6.85
C VAL A 138 -3.59 8.80 5.83
N MET A 139 -3.48 9.31 4.60
CA MET A 139 -2.75 8.62 3.52
C MET A 139 -1.30 8.35 3.94
N GLN A 140 -0.63 9.34 4.52
CA GLN A 140 0.76 9.21 4.98
C GLN A 140 0.92 8.15 6.06
N GLN A 141 0.05 8.14 7.07
CA GLN A 141 0.12 7.14 8.14
C GLN A 141 0.01 5.72 7.58
N MET A 142 -0.93 5.47 6.66
CA MET A 142 -1.10 4.14 6.09
C MET A 142 0.11 3.70 5.26
N ILE A 143 0.62 4.58 4.39
CA ILE A 143 1.79 4.29 3.56
C ILE A 143 3.05 4.09 4.41
N ILE A 144 3.27 4.95 5.40
CA ILE A 144 4.44 4.87 6.28
C ILE A 144 4.36 3.65 7.20
N SER A 145 3.17 3.30 7.69
CA SER A 145 2.97 2.05 8.44
C SER A 145 3.32 0.82 7.60
N LEU A 146 3.08 0.83 6.29
CA LEU A 146 3.51 -0.25 5.41
C LEU A 146 5.04 -0.25 5.26
N ILE A 147 5.65 0.89 4.93
CA ILE A 147 7.11 1.01 4.73
C ILE A 147 7.87 0.60 6.00
N ALA A 148 7.29 0.85 7.18
CA ALA A 148 7.86 0.52 8.47
C ALA A 148 8.03 -0.99 8.72
N LEU A 149 7.17 -1.82 8.12
CA LEU A 149 7.10 -3.24 8.44
C LEU A 149 8.17 -4.08 7.77
N ASP A 150 8.38 -3.86 6.47
CA ASP A 150 9.16 -4.77 5.65
C ASP A 150 9.93 -3.99 4.58
N LYS A 151 11.19 -4.37 4.36
CA LYS A 151 12.07 -3.76 3.34
C LYS A 151 11.58 -4.03 1.92
N LEU A 152 10.73 -5.04 1.72
CA LEU A 152 10.11 -5.34 0.43
C LEU A 152 9.00 -4.36 0.06
N VAL A 153 8.38 -3.69 1.04
CA VAL A 153 7.23 -2.80 0.80
C VAL A 153 7.51 -1.70 -0.21
N PRO A 154 8.63 -0.95 -0.16
CA PRO A 154 9.00 0.00 -1.21
C PRO A 154 8.86 -0.55 -2.63
N ASN A 155 9.38 -1.76 -2.87
CA ASN A 155 9.31 -2.41 -4.18
C ASN A 155 7.88 -2.78 -4.55
N LEU A 156 7.10 -3.32 -3.61
CA LEU A 156 5.69 -3.65 -3.85
C LEU A 156 4.85 -2.41 -4.15
N LEU A 157 5.07 -1.31 -3.43
CA LEU A 157 4.43 -0.02 -3.68
C LEU A 157 4.82 0.54 -5.05
N TYR A 158 6.09 0.44 -5.44
CA TYR A 158 6.54 0.82 -6.77
C TYR A 158 5.81 0.02 -7.87
N GLN A 159 5.72 -1.31 -7.72
CA GLN A 159 4.99 -2.13 -8.69
C GLN A 159 3.48 -1.80 -8.70
N ALA A 160 2.88 -1.56 -7.53
CA ALA A 160 1.50 -1.13 -7.39
C ALA A 160 1.26 0.18 -8.16
N GLY A 161 2.17 1.13 -7.95
CA GLY A 161 2.23 2.39 -8.66
C GLY A 161 2.34 2.17 -10.16
N ARG A 162 3.26 1.33 -10.63
CA ARG A 162 3.48 1.08 -12.06
C ARG A 162 2.26 0.50 -12.75
N ASP A 163 1.58 -0.46 -12.11
CA ASP A 163 0.36 -1.04 -12.69
C ASP A 163 -0.80 -0.04 -12.69
N ILE A 164 -0.93 0.78 -11.64
CA ILE A 164 -1.83 1.95 -11.66
C ILE A 164 -1.39 2.95 -12.74
N GLY A 165 -0.11 3.17 -12.97
CA GLY A 165 0.34 4.09 -14.01
C GLY A 165 -0.04 3.60 -15.41
N LYS A 166 -0.01 2.28 -15.63
CA LYS A 166 -0.33 1.64 -16.90
C LYS A 166 -1.83 1.56 -17.18
N PHE A 167 -2.58 1.06 -16.21
CA PHE A 167 -4.00 0.74 -16.34
C PHE A 167 -4.91 1.75 -15.66
N GLY A 168 -4.31 2.75 -15.03
CA GLY A 168 -4.98 3.78 -14.27
C GLY A 168 -5.62 4.86 -15.12
N VAL A 169 -6.21 5.84 -14.43
CA VAL A 169 -6.71 7.07 -15.06
C VAL A 169 -5.58 8.04 -15.45
N GLY A 170 -4.37 7.84 -14.92
CA GLY A 170 -3.21 8.72 -15.11
C GLY A 170 -2.91 9.06 -16.57
N PRO A 171 -2.75 8.09 -17.49
CA PRO A 171 -2.49 8.37 -18.89
C PRO A 171 -3.57 9.22 -19.54
N HIS A 172 -4.84 8.93 -19.24
CA HIS A 172 -5.97 9.70 -19.77
C HIS A 172 -6.01 11.12 -19.21
N LEU A 173 -5.76 11.30 -17.90
CA LEU A 173 -5.63 12.62 -17.30
C LEU A 173 -4.48 13.41 -17.92
N LEU A 174 -3.31 12.82 -18.11
CA LEU A 174 -2.19 13.52 -18.75
C LEU A 174 -2.51 13.97 -20.17
N ILE A 175 -3.16 13.13 -20.98
CA ILE A 175 -3.60 13.51 -22.33
C ILE A 175 -4.63 14.64 -22.26
N THR A 176 -5.56 14.61 -21.31
CA THR A 176 -6.54 15.70 -21.12
C THR A 176 -5.86 17.01 -20.70
N LEU A 177 -4.87 16.95 -19.80
CA LEU A 177 -4.13 18.12 -19.29
C LEU A 177 -3.13 18.67 -20.33
N HIS A 178 -2.63 17.81 -21.22
CA HIS A 178 -1.69 18.14 -22.29
C HIS A 178 -1.99 17.32 -23.57
N PRO A 179 -2.98 17.78 -24.39
CA PRO A 179 -3.46 17.04 -25.57
C PRO A 179 -2.41 16.76 -26.65
N GLU A 180 -1.29 17.49 -26.63
CA GLU A 180 -0.18 17.31 -27.56
C GLU A 180 0.42 15.89 -27.46
N ILE A 181 0.40 15.26 -26.29
CA ILE A 181 0.83 13.87 -26.06
C ILE A 181 0.10 12.88 -26.97
N GLY A 182 -1.20 13.10 -27.17
CA GLY A 182 -2.07 12.26 -28.00
C GLY A 182 -2.03 12.60 -29.50
N SER A 183 -1.31 13.66 -29.89
CA SER A 183 -1.20 14.08 -31.28
C SER A 183 -0.14 13.26 -32.05
N GLU A 184 -0.32 13.13 -33.37
CA GLU A 184 0.37 12.16 -34.26
C GLU A 184 1.89 11.96 -34.06
N VAL A 185 2.30 10.70 -34.25
CA VAL A 185 3.63 10.10 -34.59
C VAL A 185 4.89 10.98 -34.48
N ARG A 186 5.14 11.55 -33.30
CA ARG A 186 6.41 12.24 -32.99
C ARG A 186 7.10 11.58 -31.80
N ALA A 187 7.64 10.39 -32.03
CA ALA A 187 8.33 9.62 -30.99
C ALA A 187 9.48 10.41 -30.34
N ASP A 188 10.17 11.26 -31.12
CA ASP A 188 11.28 12.11 -30.68
C ASP A 188 10.88 13.22 -29.69
N LYS A 189 9.64 13.70 -29.76
CA LYS A 189 9.12 14.76 -28.87
C LYS A 189 8.26 14.24 -27.74
N ARG A 190 7.81 12.99 -27.85
CA ARG A 190 6.82 12.42 -26.94
C ARG A 190 7.27 12.41 -25.49
N PHE A 191 8.53 12.07 -25.22
CA PHE A 191 9.05 12.09 -23.85
C PHE A 191 8.99 13.49 -23.23
N LYS A 192 9.34 14.52 -24.01
CA LYS A 192 9.25 15.92 -23.56
C LYS A 192 7.81 16.33 -23.24
N GLU A 193 6.87 16.03 -24.14
CA GLU A 193 5.44 16.31 -23.95
C GLU A 193 4.91 15.59 -22.70
N VAL A 194 5.31 14.33 -22.47
CA VAL A 194 4.94 13.59 -21.25
C VAL A 194 5.51 14.25 -19.99
N MET A 195 6.75 14.74 -20.00
CA MET A 195 7.34 15.48 -18.86
C MET A 195 6.59 16.78 -18.58
N GLU A 196 6.24 17.55 -19.61
CA GLU A 196 5.41 18.75 -19.48
C GLU A 196 4.00 18.41 -18.96
N GLY A 197 3.46 17.25 -19.37
CA GLY A 197 2.23 16.68 -18.84
C GLY A 197 2.31 16.37 -17.34
N PHE A 198 3.40 15.77 -16.86
CA PHE A 198 3.60 15.52 -15.43
C PHE A 198 3.66 16.80 -14.60
N VAL A 199 4.31 17.85 -15.12
CA VAL A 199 4.31 19.16 -14.45
C VAL A 199 2.88 19.65 -14.22
N ARG A 200 1.99 19.51 -15.19
CA ARG A 200 0.57 19.87 -15.06
C ARG A 200 -0.22 18.92 -14.18
N TYR A 201 0.12 17.64 -14.20
CA TYR A 201 -0.53 16.60 -13.39
C TYR A 201 -0.30 16.81 -11.89
N PHE A 202 0.92 17.19 -11.51
CA PHE A 202 1.28 17.42 -10.10
C PHE A 202 1.09 18.87 -9.66
N SER A 203 1.14 19.85 -10.56
CA SER A 203 0.84 21.23 -10.19
C SER A 203 -0.66 21.44 -10.10
N ASP A 204 -1.17 21.72 -8.91
CA ASP A 204 -2.58 22.08 -8.74
C ASP A 204 -2.87 23.39 -9.50
N ASN A 205 -3.53 23.26 -10.64
CA ASN A 205 -3.88 24.38 -11.50
C ASN A 205 -5.39 24.57 -11.43
N GLN A 206 -5.82 25.61 -10.73
CA GLN A 206 -7.24 25.99 -10.61
C GLN A 206 -7.95 26.11 -11.98
N SER A 207 -7.18 26.33 -13.05
CA SER A 207 -7.68 26.40 -14.42
C SER A 207 -8.14 25.07 -15.03
N LEU A 208 -7.75 23.92 -14.46
CA LEU A 208 -7.93 22.60 -15.09
C LEU A 208 -9.10 21.78 -14.50
N ASN A 209 -9.72 22.25 -13.40
CA ASN A 209 -10.87 21.62 -12.72
C ASN A 209 -10.73 20.10 -12.49
N VAL A 210 -9.50 19.60 -12.29
CA VAL A 210 -9.25 18.23 -11.83
C VAL A 210 -8.69 18.32 -10.41
N PRO A 211 -9.54 18.39 -9.38
CA PRO A 211 -9.15 18.70 -8.01
C PRO A 211 -8.49 17.50 -7.28
N LEU A 212 -7.51 16.84 -7.90
CA LEU A 212 -6.79 15.73 -7.26
C LEU A 212 -6.07 16.15 -5.97
N LYS A 213 -5.64 17.42 -5.90
CA LYS A 213 -4.84 17.99 -4.81
C LYS A 213 -3.65 17.09 -4.43
N LEU A 214 -2.89 16.64 -5.43
CA LEU A 214 -1.75 15.73 -5.23
C LEU A 214 -0.53 16.44 -4.67
N ALA A 215 -0.17 17.58 -5.24
CA ALA A 215 1.01 18.34 -4.88
C ALA A 215 0.78 19.84 -5.11
N GLU A 216 1.63 20.67 -4.51
CA GLU A 216 1.55 22.13 -4.61
C GLU A 216 2.06 22.60 -5.97
N SER A 217 3.20 22.06 -6.38
CA SER A 217 3.83 22.42 -7.66
C SER A 217 4.78 21.32 -8.12
N ALA A 218 5.07 21.32 -9.41
CA ALA A 218 6.10 20.49 -9.99
C ALA A 218 6.88 21.23 -11.08
N THR A 219 8.14 20.86 -11.28
CA THR A 219 9.03 21.46 -12.28
C THR A 219 10.02 20.41 -12.80
N ILE A 220 10.36 20.49 -14.10
CA ILE A 220 11.49 19.75 -14.65
C ILE A 220 12.77 20.55 -14.42
N THR A 221 13.74 19.99 -13.69
CA THR A 221 15.01 20.66 -13.36
C THR A 221 16.12 20.30 -14.33
N GLU A 222 16.10 19.08 -14.86
CA GLU A 222 17.02 18.59 -15.90
C GLU A 222 16.22 17.85 -16.98
N PHE A 223 16.60 18.04 -18.24
CA PHE A 223 15.98 17.35 -19.36
C PHE A 223 17.02 16.96 -20.42
N GLU A 224 17.03 15.68 -20.76
CA GLU A 224 17.81 15.05 -21.82
C GLU A 224 16.86 14.21 -22.70
N VAL A 225 17.38 13.63 -23.78
CA VAL A 225 16.55 12.90 -24.78
C VAL A 225 15.74 11.77 -24.13
N ASN A 226 16.35 11.01 -23.21
CA ASN A 226 15.78 9.81 -22.61
C ASN A 226 15.80 9.84 -21.07
N ARG A 227 16.05 11.02 -20.49
CA ARG A 227 16.21 11.20 -19.04
C ARG A 227 15.67 12.57 -18.63
N ALA A 228 14.96 12.65 -17.52
CA ALA A 228 14.54 13.91 -16.93
C ALA A 228 14.56 13.82 -15.40
N LEU A 229 14.75 14.97 -14.74
CA LEU A 229 14.53 15.13 -13.31
C LEU A 229 13.26 15.94 -13.06
N LEU A 230 12.28 15.31 -12.42
CA LEU A 230 11.02 15.93 -12.01
C LEU A 230 11.06 16.24 -10.51
N GLN A 231 11.04 17.52 -10.17
CA GLN A 231 10.93 18.00 -8.79
C GLN A 231 9.46 18.29 -8.46
N VAL A 232 8.96 17.77 -7.33
CA VAL A 232 7.58 17.93 -6.86
C VAL A 232 7.58 18.44 -5.41
N ARG A 233 6.87 19.54 -5.15
CA ARG A 233 6.71 20.16 -3.83
C ARG A 233 5.33 19.90 -3.25
N GLY A 234 5.23 19.71 -1.94
CA GLY A 234 3.96 19.49 -1.26
C GLY A 234 3.24 18.18 -1.65
N LEU A 235 3.98 17.18 -2.14
CA LEU A 235 3.44 15.89 -2.56
C LEU A 235 2.76 15.17 -1.39
N ALA A 236 1.51 14.74 -1.59
CA ALA A 236 0.65 14.21 -0.52
C ALA A 236 1.27 13.08 0.30
N THR A 237 2.06 12.19 -0.32
CA THR A 237 2.71 11.04 0.34
C THR A 237 3.83 11.42 1.30
N ALA A 238 4.44 12.60 1.17
CA ALA A 238 5.63 12.97 1.93
C ALA A 238 5.61 14.40 2.50
N CYS A 239 4.68 15.27 2.08
CA CYS A 239 4.59 16.64 2.55
C CYS A 239 4.52 16.72 4.08
N GLY A 240 5.36 17.55 4.69
CA GLY A 240 5.40 17.66 6.14
C GLY A 240 5.75 16.36 6.88
N ALA A 241 6.29 15.32 6.23
CA ALA A 241 6.81 14.17 6.93
C ALA A 241 8.05 14.57 7.77
N PRO A 242 8.27 13.96 8.94
CA PRO A 242 9.55 14.08 9.63
C PRO A 242 10.68 13.41 8.84
N TYR A 243 11.91 13.63 9.26
CA TYR A 243 13.06 12.88 8.75
C TYR A 243 12.90 11.40 9.10
N VAL A 244 12.71 10.59 8.07
CA VAL A 244 12.64 9.12 8.12
C VAL A 244 13.98 8.49 7.77
N GLY A 245 14.81 9.23 7.05
CA GLY A 245 16.08 8.75 6.52
C GLY A 245 15.95 8.06 5.18
N GLU A 246 14.77 7.58 4.77
CA GLU A 246 14.54 6.91 3.47
C GLU A 246 13.46 7.61 2.61
N PRO A 247 13.41 7.34 1.30
CA PRO A 247 12.34 7.83 0.43
C PRO A 247 10.96 7.28 0.82
N LEU A 248 9.90 8.03 0.49
CA LEU A 248 8.52 7.70 0.91
C LEU A 248 7.56 7.55 -0.27
N CYS A 249 7.94 7.98 -1.48
CA CYS A 249 7.03 8.15 -2.60
C CYS A 249 7.16 7.04 -3.63
N HIS A 250 7.47 5.81 -3.21
CA HIS A 250 7.66 4.66 -4.09
C HIS A 250 6.45 4.39 -4.98
N PHE A 251 5.24 4.49 -4.44
CA PHE A 251 4.01 4.37 -5.22
C PHE A 251 3.92 5.43 -6.32
N THR A 252 4.24 6.69 -6.00
CA THR A 252 4.24 7.78 -6.99
C THR A 252 5.31 7.59 -8.05
N ALA A 253 6.52 7.14 -7.67
CA ALA A 253 7.57 6.80 -8.63
C ALA A 253 7.10 5.71 -9.59
N GLY A 254 6.47 4.65 -9.07
CA GLY A 254 5.84 3.62 -9.87
C GLY A 254 4.79 4.17 -10.83
N GLU A 255 3.86 4.99 -10.32
CA GLU A 255 2.80 5.62 -11.11
C GLU A 255 3.37 6.43 -12.28
N ILE A 256 4.40 7.25 -12.02
CA ILE A 256 5.10 8.00 -13.06
C ILE A 256 5.70 7.04 -14.10
N ALA A 257 6.34 5.94 -13.67
CA ALA A 257 6.93 4.96 -14.57
C ALA A 257 5.88 4.31 -15.48
N GLY A 258 4.76 3.86 -14.91
CA GLY A 258 3.68 3.23 -15.68
C GLY A 258 3.04 4.17 -16.68
N ILE A 259 2.79 5.42 -16.27
CA ILE A 259 2.24 6.45 -17.16
C ILE A 259 3.23 6.77 -18.29
N ALA A 260 4.50 6.97 -17.95
CA ALA A 260 5.54 7.25 -18.93
C ALA A 260 5.67 6.11 -19.93
N GLU A 261 5.61 4.86 -19.48
CA GLU A 261 5.69 3.68 -20.35
C GLU A 261 4.55 3.64 -21.37
N VAL A 262 3.31 3.81 -20.91
CA VAL A 262 2.14 3.81 -21.79
C VAL A 262 2.17 4.96 -22.79
N LEU A 263 2.49 6.16 -22.33
CA LEU A 263 2.43 7.35 -23.16
C LEU A 263 3.61 7.43 -24.12
N THR A 264 4.82 7.04 -23.73
CA THR A 264 5.99 7.07 -24.62
C THR A 264 6.02 5.87 -25.56
N GLY A 265 5.47 4.72 -25.16
CA GLY A 265 5.63 3.45 -25.85
C GLY A 265 6.99 2.79 -25.64
N GLN A 266 7.75 3.25 -24.64
CA GLN A 266 9.10 2.78 -24.28
C GLN A 266 9.10 2.25 -22.84
N ASN A 267 10.05 1.38 -22.50
CA ASN A 267 10.25 0.97 -21.11
C ASN A 267 10.66 2.18 -20.28
N ALA A 268 10.02 2.37 -19.12
CA ALA A 268 10.30 3.47 -18.22
C ALA A 268 10.70 2.97 -16.83
N ALA A 269 11.71 3.60 -16.25
CA ALA A 269 12.13 3.38 -14.87
C ALA A 269 12.21 4.74 -14.16
N VAL A 270 11.72 4.77 -12.92
CA VAL A 270 11.69 5.99 -12.11
C VAL A 270 12.28 5.71 -10.75
N GLN A 271 13.24 6.55 -10.34
CA GLN A 271 13.87 6.48 -9.02
C GLN A 271 13.64 7.79 -8.27
N GLU A 272 13.25 7.71 -7.00
CA GLU A 272 13.20 8.88 -6.12
C GLU A 272 14.62 9.20 -5.63
N THR A 273 15.23 10.26 -6.16
CA THR A 273 16.62 10.65 -5.85
C THR A 273 16.71 11.58 -4.65
N ARG A 274 15.65 12.34 -4.37
CA ARG A 274 15.52 13.21 -3.19
C ARG A 274 14.09 13.11 -2.65
N CYS A 275 13.94 13.17 -1.33
CA CYS A 275 12.64 13.03 -0.68
C CYS A 275 12.57 13.89 0.58
N ILE A 276 11.36 14.33 0.93
CA ILE A 276 11.09 14.98 2.21
C ILE A 276 11.41 14.04 3.38
N GLY A 277 11.16 12.74 3.23
CA GLY A 277 11.56 11.72 4.20
C GLY A 277 13.08 11.66 4.45
N MET A 278 13.89 12.09 3.48
CA MET A 278 15.35 12.18 3.61
C MET A 278 15.82 13.59 4.03
N GLY A 279 14.91 14.49 4.41
CA GLY A 279 15.23 15.84 4.90
C GLY A 279 15.32 16.92 3.81
N TYR A 280 14.92 16.63 2.57
CA TYR A 280 14.79 17.65 1.53
C TYR A 280 13.45 18.40 1.62
N ASP A 281 13.34 19.58 1.00
CA ASP A 281 12.08 20.35 0.97
C ASP A 281 11.13 19.94 -0.18
N PHE A 282 11.47 18.87 -0.91
CA PHE A 282 10.78 18.40 -2.10
C PHE A 282 11.08 16.93 -2.34
N CYS A 283 10.27 16.31 -3.20
CA CYS A 283 10.58 15.00 -3.79
C CYS A 283 11.13 15.20 -5.21
N GLU A 284 12.13 14.43 -5.60
CA GLU A 284 12.75 14.49 -6.92
C GLU A 284 12.75 13.08 -7.52
N PHE A 285 12.27 12.98 -8.75
CA PHE A 285 12.14 11.72 -9.47
C PHE A 285 13.01 11.77 -10.72
N GLU A 286 13.98 10.87 -10.81
CA GLU A 286 14.72 10.62 -12.02
C GLU A 286 13.94 9.66 -12.91
N ILE A 287 13.55 10.11 -14.09
CA ILE A 287 12.73 9.38 -15.04
C ILE A 287 13.61 9.02 -16.24
N LYS A 288 13.76 7.73 -16.54
CA LYS A 288 14.51 7.21 -17.70
C LYS A 288 13.59 6.43 -18.61
N VAL A 289 13.74 6.61 -19.93
CA VAL A 289 13.01 5.83 -20.95
C VAL A 289 13.96 5.17 -21.95
N SER A 290 13.61 3.98 -22.43
CA SER A 290 14.46 3.20 -23.32
C SER A 290 13.64 2.16 -24.08
N ASP A 291 14.08 1.79 -25.29
CA ASP A 291 13.49 0.66 -26.03
C ASP A 291 13.80 -0.68 -25.36
N LYS A 292 14.87 -0.74 -24.54
CA LYS A 292 15.26 -1.90 -23.74
C LYS A 292 14.78 -1.74 -22.30
N GLU A 293 14.58 -2.86 -21.63
CA GLU A 293 14.34 -2.90 -20.19
C GLU A 293 15.46 -2.14 -19.44
N ILE A 294 15.04 -1.36 -18.44
CA ILE A 294 15.93 -0.58 -17.60
C ILE A 294 15.92 -1.24 -16.23
N GLU A 295 17.03 -1.84 -15.84
CA GLU A 295 17.22 -2.32 -14.48
C GLU A 295 17.37 -1.12 -13.54
N LEU A 296 16.54 -1.07 -12.50
CA LEU A 296 16.73 -0.15 -11.39
C LEU A 296 17.84 -0.70 -10.50
N ASP A 297 18.88 0.10 -10.26
CA ASP A 297 19.85 -0.23 -9.24
C ASP A 297 19.24 0.01 -7.86
N LEU A 298 18.71 -1.07 -7.28
CA LEU A 298 18.15 -1.04 -5.93
C LEU A 298 19.23 -1.20 -4.84
N SER A 299 20.48 -1.44 -5.21
CA SER A 299 21.55 -1.74 -4.24
C SER A 299 21.95 -0.52 -3.39
N GLU A 300 21.70 0.71 -3.87
CA GLU A 300 21.84 1.94 -3.06
C GLU A 300 20.89 1.93 -1.85
N TYR A 301 19.67 1.38 -2.00
CA TYR A 301 18.71 1.27 -0.91
C TYR A 301 19.08 0.17 0.11
N GLU A 302 19.86 -0.82 -0.30
CA GLU A 302 20.26 -1.93 0.58
C GLU A 302 21.48 -1.59 1.45
N ASN A 303 22.43 -0.80 0.92
CA ASN A 303 23.74 -0.61 1.54
C ASN A 303 23.84 0.56 2.52
N GLU A 304 23.05 1.63 2.37
CA GLU A 304 23.08 2.78 3.31
C GLU A 304 22.22 2.59 4.56
N TYR A 305 21.35 1.57 4.59
CA TYR A 305 20.20 1.52 5.49
C TYR A 305 20.29 0.42 6.55
N ILE A 306 21.09 0.70 7.58
CA ILE A 306 21.07 -0.05 8.84
C ILE A 306 20.61 0.90 9.96
N VAL A 307 19.31 1.15 10.03
CA VAL A 307 18.72 1.56 11.32
C VAL A 307 18.56 0.26 12.11
N GLU A 308 19.40 0.04 13.13
CA GLU A 308 19.36 -1.14 14.01
C GLU A 308 17.98 -1.36 14.69
N ASN A 309 17.02 -0.44 14.52
CA ASN A 309 15.64 -0.61 14.91
C ASN A 309 14.65 0.15 14.00
N ARG A 310 14.52 -0.27 12.72
CA ARG A 310 13.59 0.32 11.73
C ARG A 310 12.19 0.52 12.31
N SER A 311 11.59 -0.52 12.87
CA SER A 311 10.22 -0.45 13.43
C SER A 311 10.07 0.59 14.54
N GLN A 312 11.03 0.68 15.49
CA GLN A 312 10.97 1.71 16.55
C GLN A 312 11.11 3.13 16.00
N HIS A 313 11.99 3.34 15.01
CA HIS A 313 12.12 4.63 14.36
C HIS A 313 10.81 5.05 13.70
N PHE A 314 10.16 4.12 13.00
CA PHE A 314 8.86 4.35 12.37
C PHE A 314 7.72 4.60 13.36
N GLN A 315 7.72 3.99 14.54
CA GLN A 315 6.73 4.30 15.58
C GLN A 315 6.80 5.77 16.02
N VAL A 316 8.01 6.33 16.15
CA VAL A 316 8.21 7.76 16.46
C VAL A 316 7.68 8.64 15.34
N ILE A 317 7.94 8.25 14.08
CA ILE A 317 7.45 8.97 12.90
C ILE A 317 5.92 8.94 12.82
N LEU A 318 5.31 7.77 13.04
CA LEU A 318 3.86 7.63 13.05
C LEU A 318 3.23 8.50 14.14
N HIS A 319 3.86 8.61 15.31
CA HIS A 319 3.45 9.51 16.37
C HIS A 319 3.56 10.99 15.96
N ASP A 320 4.65 11.41 15.29
CA ASP A 320 4.80 12.79 14.83
C ASP A 320 3.74 13.17 13.78
N ILE A 321 3.50 12.30 12.80
CA ILE A 321 2.47 12.52 11.77
C ILE A 321 1.08 12.55 12.40
N ALA A 322 0.84 11.70 13.39
CA ALA A 322 -0.38 11.68 14.18
C ALA A 322 -0.63 13.00 14.93
N THR A 323 0.38 13.53 15.59
CA THR A 323 0.29 14.83 16.26
C THR A 323 0.03 15.95 15.24
N ARG A 324 0.75 15.95 14.10
CA ARG A 324 0.52 16.95 13.02
C ARG A 324 -0.88 16.88 12.43
N LEU A 325 -1.41 15.66 12.23
CA LEU A 325 -2.78 15.44 11.77
C LEU A 325 -3.80 16.01 12.78
N GLN A 326 -3.61 15.74 14.08
CA GLN A 326 -4.48 16.28 15.11
C GLN A 326 -4.41 17.81 15.15
N ASP A 327 -3.19 18.37 15.11
CA ASP A 327 -2.97 19.80 15.10
C ASP A 327 -3.57 20.46 13.86
N SER A 328 -3.58 19.80 12.70
CA SER A 328 -4.13 20.37 11.47
C SER A 328 -5.66 20.41 11.45
N PHE A 329 -6.32 19.61 12.29
CA PHE A 329 -7.75 19.74 12.54
C PHE A 329 -8.07 20.86 13.54
N ILE A 330 -7.20 21.10 14.52
CA ILE A 330 -7.41 22.12 15.56
C ILE A 330 -7.02 23.52 15.07
N SER A 331 -5.95 23.60 14.28
CA SER A 331 -5.31 24.84 13.85
C SER A 331 -5.58 25.11 12.37
N PRO A 332 -5.94 26.35 12.00
CA PRO A 332 -6.11 26.73 10.60
C PRO A 332 -4.78 26.87 9.83
N HIS A 333 -3.63 26.62 10.47
CA HIS A 333 -2.32 26.73 9.84
C HIS A 333 -2.02 25.51 8.97
N ASP A 334 -1.30 25.75 7.86
CA ASP A 334 -0.83 24.69 6.98
C ASP A 334 0.36 23.94 7.59
N ILE A 335 0.06 22.92 8.39
CA ILE A 335 1.06 22.09 9.08
C ILE A 335 1.86 21.22 8.11
N PHE A 336 1.23 20.80 7.00
CA PHE A 336 1.86 19.91 6.02
C PHE A 336 2.64 20.68 4.93
N LYS A 337 2.65 22.02 4.99
CA LYS A 337 3.39 22.91 4.09
C LYS A 337 3.04 22.66 2.62
N ARG A 338 1.74 22.63 2.31
CA ARG A 338 1.18 22.43 0.97
C ARG A 338 0.69 23.73 0.33
N GLY A 339 0.97 24.87 0.94
CA GLY A 339 0.62 26.18 0.42
C GLY A 339 -0.90 26.32 0.30
N ASN A 340 -1.37 26.70 -0.89
CA ASN A 340 -2.77 27.07 -1.10
C ASN A 340 -3.72 25.90 -1.40
N ILE A 341 -3.21 24.68 -1.60
CA ILE A 341 -4.06 23.53 -1.99
C ILE A 341 -4.74 22.86 -0.79
N GLY A 342 -4.24 23.15 0.41
CA GLY A 342 -4.72 22.62 1.69
C GLY A 342 -4.31 21.17 1.98
N ASN A 343 -4.83 20.62 3.07
CA ASN A 343 -4.45 19.30 3.61
C ASN A 343 -5.35 18.15 3.14
N GLU A 344 -6.02 18.33 2.02
CA GLU A 344 -6.87 17.30 1.43
C GLU A 344 -6.22 16.70 0.19
N VAL A 345 -6.52 15.44 -0.07
CA VAL A 345 -6.19 14.74 -1.30
C VAL A 345 -7.39 13.88 -1.69
N HIS A 346 -7.60 13.70 -2.99
CA HIS A 346 -8.64 12.81 -3.47
C HIS A 346 -8.39 11.37 -2.99
N PHE A 347 -9.40 10.72 -2.40
CA PHE A 347 -9.24 9.43 -1.72
C PHE A 347 -8.78 8.30 -2.64
N THR A 348 -9.08 8.42 -3.94
CA THR A 348 -8.71 7.42 -4.94
C THR A 348 -7.21 7.16 -4.99
N LYS A 349 -6.37 8.12 -4.57
CA LYS A 349 -4.93 7.91 -4.51
C LYS A 349 -4.51 6.92 -3.43
N LEU A 350 -5.14 7.00 -2.27
CA LEU A 350 -4.97 6.00 -1.23
C LEU A 350 -5.58 4.66 -1.67
N GLN A 351 -6.80 4.70 -2.21
CA GLN A 351 -7.51 3.52 -2.71
C GLN A 351 -6.68 2.75 -3.73
N GLN A 352 -6.18 3.44 -4.76
CA GLN A 352 -5.36 2.87 -5.83
C GLN A 352 -4.10 2.23 -5.26
N ALA A 353 -3.43 2.88 -4.30
CA ALA A 353 -2.23 2.33 -3.68
C ALA A 353 -2.52 1.02 -2.93
N LEU A 354 -3.54 0.99 -2.08
CA LEU A 354 -3.81 -0.18 -1.23
C LEU A 354 -4.49 -1.32 -2.00
N VAL A 355 -5.42 -1.01 -2.90
CA VAL A 355 -6.08 -2.02 -3.74
C VAL A 355 -5.09 -2.61 -4.73
N ALA A 356 -4.27 -1.80 -5.41
CA ALA A 356 -3.26 -2.33 -6.31
C ALA A 356 -2.25 -3.19 -5.56
N LEU A 357 -1.80 -2.75 -4.37
CA LEU A 357 -0.92 -3.55 -3.51
C LEU A 357 -1.56 -4.89 -3.12
N ARG A 358 -2.85 -4.88 -2.73
CA ARG A 358 -3.58 -6.10 -2.37
C ARG A 358 -3.72 -7.09 -3.54
N LEU A 359 -3.83 -6.57 -4.77
CA LEU A 359 -3.98 -7.36 -5.99
C LEU A 359 -2.63 -7.86 -6.57
N ILE A 360 -1.50 -7.28 -6.17
CA ILE A 360 -0.16 -7.73 -6.62
C ILE A 360 0.16 -9.12 -6.12
N ASP A 361 -0.10 -9.36 -4.83
CA ASP A 361 0.28 -10.57 -4.14
C ASP A 361 -0.76 -10.88 -3.05
N PRO A 362 -1.31 -12.10 -2.98
CA PRO A 362 -2.25 -12.53 -1.94
C PRO A 362 -1.76 -12.23 -0.51
N HIS A 363 -0.46 -12.35 -0.26
CA HIS A 363 0.15 -12.09 1.04
C HIS A 363 0.21 -10.61 1.41
N CYS A 364 0.00 -9.68 0.46
CA CYS A 364 -0.11 -8.27 0.78
C CYS A 364 -1.28 -7.98 1.72
N GLY A 365 -2.32 -8.83 1.76
CA GLY A 365 -3.36 -8.72 2.78
C GLY A 365 -2.82 -8.89 4.21
N SER A 366 -1.89 -9.82 4.42
CA SER A 366 -1.23 -10.00 5.73
C SER A 366 -0.34 -8.81 6.11
N LEU A 367 0.37 -8.24 5.13
CA LEU A 367 1.18 -7.04 5.31
C LEU A 367 0.31 -5.83 5.67
N LEU A 368 -0.78 -5.62 4.93
CA LEU A 368 -1.78 -4.58 5.20
C LEU A 368 -2.36 -4.73 6.60
N TYR A 369 -2.77 -5.94 6.98
CA TYR A 369 -3.27 -6.24 8.32
C TYR A 369 -2.24 -5.93 9.42
N ALA A 370 -0.99 -6.36 9.25
CA ALA A 370 0.06 -6.06 10.20
C ALA A 370 0.28 -4.54 10.33
N ALA A 371 0.25 -3.81 9.21
CA ALA A 371 0.52 -2.37 9.20
C ALA A 371 -0.60 -1.61 9.90
N GLY A 372 -1.83 -2.01 9.60
CA GLY A 372 -3.01 -1.56 10.29
C GLY A 372 -2.92 -1.81 11.80
N ARG A 373 -2.54 -3.03 12.21
CA ARG A 373 -2.43 -3.39 13.63
C ARG A 373 -1.40 -2.56 14.37
N GLU A 374 -0.21 -2.37 13.80
CA GLU A 374 0.82 -1.49 14.36
C GLU A 374 0.30 -0.06 14.49
N LEU A 375 -0.37 0.47 13.46
CA LEU A 375 -1.00 1.78 13.54
C LEU A 375 -2.13 1.83 14.59
N GLY A 376 -2.88 0.75 14.76
CA GLY A 376 -3.91 0.64 15.79
C GLY A 376 -3.32 0.69 17.20
N ILE A 377 -2.16 0.06 17.41
CA ILE A 377 -1.46 0.01 18.71
C ILE A 377 -0.73 1.33 19.01
N PHE A 378 0.02 1.85 18.06
CA PHE A 378 0.94 2.98 18.28
C PHE A 378 0.44 4.31 17.72
N GLY A 379 -0.60 4.28 16.89
CA GLY A 379 -1.15 5.47 16.25
C GLY A 379 -1.95 6.40 17.17
N PRO A 380 -2.43 7.54 16.62
CA PRO A 380 -3.03 8.66 17.34
C PRO A 380 -4.26 8.29 18.16
N GLY A 381 -4.74 9.22 18.98
CA GLY A 381 -6.09 9.13 19.53
C GLY A 381 -6.21 8.30 20.80
N ARG A 382 -5.08 7.92 21.43
CA ARG A 382 -5.09 7.36 22.80
C ARG A 382 -5.78 8.31 23.78
N ASP A 383 -5.50 9.61 23.68
CA ASP A 383 -6.14 10.63 24.53
C ASP A 383 -7.65 10.72 24.27
N VAL A 384 -8.08 10.56 23.01
CA VAL A 384 -9.51 10.54 22.63
C VAL A 384 -10.19 9.28 23.19
N LEU A 385 -9.55 8.12 23.06
CA LEU A 385 -10.03 6.87 23.65
C LEU A 385 -10.14 7.00 25.18
N GLN A 386 -9.13 7.57 25.84
CA GLN A 386 -9.14 7.79 27.28
C GLN A 386 -10.31 8.68 27.73
N ARG A 387 -10.59 9.78 27.02
CA ARG A 387 -11.77 10.61 27.30
C ARG A 387 -13.07 9.82 27.20
N TYR A 388 -13.21 8.97 26.19
CA TYR A 388 -14.40 8.12 26.09
C TYR A 388 -14.50 7.06 27.18
N LEU A 389 -13.38 6.53 27.68
CA LEU A 389 -13.37 5.65 28.85
C LEU A 389 -13.88 6.37 30.09
N GLU A 390 -13.43 7.61 30.30
CA GLU A 390 -13.86 8.48 31.40
C GLU A 390 -15.35 8.84 31.28
N ASP A 391 -15.82 9.21 30.09
CA ASP A 391 -17.23 9.55 29.81
C ASP A 391 -18.18 8.36 30.06
N GLU A 392 -17.76 7.14 29.72
CA GLU A 392 -18.55 5.92 29.93
C GLU A 392 -18.37 5.30 31.33
N ASN A 393 -17.49 5.87 32.16
CA ASN A 393 -17.15 5.35 33.48
C ASN A 393 -16.71 3.88 33.44
N TYR A 394 -15.93 3.50 32.42
CA TYR A 394 -15.37 2.16 32.30
C TYR A 394 -13.99 2.06 32.95
N SER A 395 -13.73 0.96 33.64
CA SER A 395 -12.39 0.61 34.14
C SER A 395 -11.65 -0.23 33.11
N TRP A 396 -10.42 0.16 32.78
CA TRP A 396 -9.51 -0.65 31.95
C TRP A 396 -8.95 -1.85 32.75
N PRO A 397 -8.79 -3.05 32.15
CA PRO A 397 -9.09 -3.42 30.76
C PRO A 397 -10.59 -3.65 30.49
N LEU A 398 -11.02 -3.35 29.27
CA LEU A 398 -12.41 -3.51 28.82
C LEU A 398 -12.74 -4.94 28.38
N THR A 399 -14.03 -5.31 28.48
CA THR A 399 -14.58 -6.40 27.67
C THR A 399 -14.63 -6.00 26.19
N ILE A 400 -14.69 -6.96 25.26
CA ILE A 400 -14.80 -6.63 23.83
C ILE A 400 -16.03 -5.79 23.52
N LYS A 401 -17.20 -6.12 24.09
CA LYS A 401 -18.43 -5.34 23.85
C LYS A 401 -18.29 -3.87 24.30
N GLN A 402 -17.64 -3.63 25.44
CA GLN A 402 -17.31 -2.28 25.89
C GLN A 402 -16.29 -1.61 24.94
N ALA A 403 -15.25 -2.34 24.52
CA ALA A 403 -14.25 -1.82 23.59
C ALA A 403 -14.90 -1.40 22.25
N LEU A 404 -15.81 -2.21 21.70
CA LEU A 404 -16.54 -1.87 20.47
C LEU A 404 -17.45 -0.66 20.64
N THR A 405 -18.05 -0.48 21.81
CA THR A 405 -18.84 0.72 22.12
C THR A 405 -17.97 1.98 22.10
N ILE A 406 -16.79 1.93 22.73
CA ILE A 406 -15.80 3.01 22.70
C ILE A 406 -15.29 3.26 21.29
N LEU A 407 -14.97 2.21 20.54
CA LEU A 407 -14.50 2.32 19.16
C LEU A 407 -15.56 2.89 18.23
N ASN A 408 -16.83 2.54 18.43
CA ASN A 408 -17.92 3.13 17.66
C ASN A 408 -17.96 4.65 17.86
N LYS A 409 -17.85 5.14 19.11
CA LYS A 409 -17.74 6.59 19.37
C LYS A 409 -16.48 7.20 18.75
N PHE A 410 -15.36 6.49 18.85
CA PHE A 410 -14.09 6.90 18.28
C PHE A 410 -14.17 7.06 16.76
N PHE A 411 -14.76 6.11 16.02
CA PHE A 411 -14.89 6.22 14.57
C PHE A 411 -15.84 7.34 14.13
N HIS A 412 -16.80 7.73 14.97
CA HIS A 412 -17.66 8.90 14.73
C HIS A 412 -17.01 10.24 15.13
N PHE A 413 -15.82 10.23 15.73
CA PHE A 413 -15.16 11.46 16.17
C PHE A 413 -14.55 12.22 14.99
N GLY A 414 -14.95 13.50 14.86
CA GLY A 414 -14.61 14.43 13.78
C GLY A 414 -13.12 14.75 13.54
N MET A 415 -12.18 14.21 14.31
CA MET A 415 -10.73 14.39 14.10
C MET A 415 -9.90 13.10 14.10
N ASN A 416 -10.52 11.91 14.11
CA ASN A 416 -9.76 10.68 13.93
C ASN A 416 -9.37 10.48 12.46
N GLN A 417 -8.48 9.53 12.19
CA GLN A 417 -7.99 9.18 10.84
C GLN A 417 -9.12 8.97 9.81
N THR A 418 -10.34 8.77 10.31
CA THR A 418 -11.58 8.52 9.62
C THR A 418 -12.58 9.66 9.87
N ALA A 419 -12.21 10.94 9.74
CA ALA A 419 -13.10 12.01 10.24
C ALA A 419 -13.43 13.18 9.30
N LYS A 420 -12.76 13.24 8.15
CA LYS A 420 -13.48 13.53 6.89
C LYS A 420 -14.18 12.29 6.33
N GLU A 421 -14.01 11.16 6.99
CA GLU A 421 -14.71 9.92 6.72
C GLU A 421 -15.65 9.62 7.87
N ARG A 422 -16.74 10.37 8.12
CA ARG A 422 -17.74 9.92 9.10
C ARG A 422 -18.20 8.51 8.73
N TRP A 423 -17.52 7.50 9.24
CA TRP A 423 -17.82 6.12 8.94
C TRP A 423 -19.13 5.93 9.67
N ASP A 424 -20.22 5.73 8.93
CA ASP A 424 -21.40 5.14 9.52
C ASP A 424 -20.93 3.76 9.99
N VAL A 425 -20.64 3.65 11.28
CA VAL A 425 -20.19 2.41 11.88
C VAL A 425 -21.36 1.83 12.64
N LYS A 426 -21.69 0.58 12.33
CA LYS A 426 -22.74 -0.17 13.03
C LYS A 426 -22.15 -1.39 13.68
N ILE A 427 -22.39 -1.53 14.98
CA ILE A 427 -22.14 -2.76 15.71
C ILE A 427 -23.30 -3.70 15.40
N ILE A 428 -22.99 -4.92 14.97
CA ILE A 428 -23.96 -5.98 14.71
C ILE A 428 -23.66 -7.11 15.68
N GLU A 429 -24.66 -7.46 16.49
CA GLU A 429 -24.63 -8.61 17.40
C GLU A 429 -25.47 -9.73 16.76
N ASP A 430 -24.84 -10.85 16.44
CA ASP A 430 -25.46 -12.00 15.77
C ASP A 430 -25.13 -13.28 16.54
N GLY A 431 -25.92 -13.57 17.58
CA GLY A 431 -25.59 -14.61 18.55
C GLY A 431 -24.36 -14.22 19.37
N ASP A 432 -23.34 -15.07 19.37
CA ASP A 432 -22.06 -14.81 20.04
C ASP A 432 -21.06 -14.06 19.13
N ASP A 433 -21.38 -13.87 17.85
CA ASP A 433 -20.52 -13.13 16.92
C ASP A 433 -20.68 -11.61 17.12
N LEU A 434 -19.54 -10.93 17.22
CA LEU A 434 -19.46 -9.47 17.20
C LEU A 434 -18.89 -9.00 15.86
N LYS A 435 -19.67 -8.17 15.16
CA LYS A 435 -19.32 -7.65 13.84
C LYS A 435 -19.38 -6.11 13.83
N LEU A 436 -18.50 -5.48 13.06
CA LEU A 436 -18.55 -4.05 12.75
C LEU A 436 -18.84 -3.88 11.26
N ARG A 437 -19.77 -2.98 10.91
CA ARG A 437 -20.01 -2.56 9.52
C ARG A 437 -19.56 -1.13 9.32
N PHE A 438 -18.82 -0.89 8.25
CA PHE A 438 -18.33 0.42 7.84
C PHE A 438 -18.89 0.74 6.45
N PHE A 439 -19.61 1.84 6.33
CA PHE A 439 -20.06 2.35 5.03
C PHE A 439 -19.05 3.36 4.47
N GLU A 440 -18.92 3.40 3.15
CA GLU A 440 -18.08 4.37 2.42
C GLU A 440 -16.58 4.38 2.83
N CYS A 441 -16.00 3.20 3.11
CA CYS A 441 -14.57 3.07 3.39
C CYS A 441 -13.70 3.56 2.21
N ALA A 442 -12.70 4.43 2.44
CA ALA A 442 -11.82 4.92 1.35
C ALA A 442 -11.09 3.81 0.58
N ILE A 443 -10.85 2.66 1.19
CA ILE A 443 -10.09 1.58 0.56
C ILE A 443 -10.94 0.82 -0.47
N SER A 444 -12.22 0.61 -0.18
CA SER A 444 -13.07 -0.29 -0.98
C SER A 444 -14.25 0.39 -1.68
N SER A 445 -14.62 1.61 -1.30
CA SER A 445 -15.81 2.26 -1.87
C SER A 445 -15.73 2.36 -3.39
N GLY A 446 -16.75 1.84 -4.07
CA GLY A 446 -16.80 1.86 -5.53
C GLY A 446 -15.82 0.91 -6.22
N VAL A 447 -15.19 -0.03 -5.51
CA VAL A 447 -14.48 -1.15 -6.14
C VAL A 447 -15.51 -2.08 -6.81
N PRO A 448 -15.25 -2.65 -8.00
CA PRO A 448 -16.19 -3.58 -8.62
C PRO A 448 -16.21 -4.91 -7.88
N GLU A 449 -17.29 -5.68 -8.04
CA GLU A 449 -17.33 -7.05 -7.56
C GLU A 449 -16.29 -7.89 -8.31
N CYS A 450 -15.26 -8.33 -7.58
CA CYS A 450 -14.16 -9.15 -8.10
C CYS A 450 -13.89 -10.38 -7.21
N GLY A 451 -14.80 -10.68 -6.27
CA GLY A 451 -14.76 -11.85 -5.40
C GLY A 451 -13.75 -11.79 -4.26
N THR A 452 -13.20 -10.62 -3.92
CA THR A 452 -12.20 -10.48 -2.85
C THR A 452 -12.43 -9.26 -1.96
N THR A 453 -11.85 -9.28 -0.77
CA THR A 453 -11.89 -8.22 0.24
C THR A 453 -10.62 -7.35 0.14
N PHE A 454 -10.69 -6.10 0.61
CA PHE A 454 -9.62 -5.10 0.36
C PHE A 454 -9.18 -4.32 1.60
N CYS A 455 -9.97 -4.33 2.67
CA CYS A 455 -9.77 -3.52 3.86
C CYS A 455 -8.98 -4.26 4.95
N ASP A 456 -8.03 -5.11 4.56
CA ASP A 456 -7.15 -5.83 5.49
C ASP A 456 -6.43 -4.86 6.45
N PHE A 457 -6.03 -3.68 5.96
CA PHE A 457 -5.46 -2.63 6.79
C PHE A 457 -6.43 -2.16 7.87
N THR A 458 -7.69 -1.91 7.52
CA THR A 458 -8.73 -1.50 8.48
C THR A 458 -8.99 -2.60 9.50
N ALA A 459 -9.04 -3.87 9.06
CA ALA A 459 -9.18 -5.01 9.96
C ALA A 459 -8.05 -5.06 11.00
N GLY A 460 -6.80 -4.91 10.53
CA GLY A 460 -5.62 -4.81 11.39
C GLY A 460 -5.72 -3.65 12.37
N TYR A 461 -6.10 -2.46 11.89
CA TYR A 461 -6.26 -1.27 12.71
C TYR A 461 -7.28 -1.47 13.83
N ILE A 462 -8.44 -2.06 13.54
CA ILE A 462 -9.44 -2.42 14.53
C ILE A 462 -8.84 -3.39 15.56
N ALA A 463 -8.12 -4.42 15.10
CA ALA A 463 -7.51 -5.40 15.99
C ALA A 463 -6.51 -4.75 16.97
N GLY A 464 -5.64 -3.88 16.47
CA GLY A 464 -4.67 -3.15 17.29
C GLY A 464 -5.34 -2.24 18.33
N ARG A 465 -6.44 -1.58 17.97
CA ARG A 465 -7.22 -0.75 18.90
C ARG A 465 -7.93 -1.56 19.98
N ILE A 466 -8.51 -2.70 19.61
CA ILE A 466 -9.10 -3.64 20.59
C ILE A 466 -8.01 -4.10 21.56
N THR A 467 -6.82 -4.47 21.07
CA THR A 467 -5.71 -4.90 21.94
C THR A 467 -5.34 -3.86 22.99
N ILE A 468 -5.28 -2.56 22.65
CA ILE A 468 -5.03 -1.51 23.65
C ILE A 468 -6.15 -1.48 24.70
N LEU A 469 -7.41 -1.54 24.26
CA LEU A 469 -8.57 -1.34 25.14
C LEU A 469 -8.84 -2.52 26.08
N THR A 470 -8.57 -3.75 25.62
CA THR A 470 -8.90 -4.99 26.34
C THR A 470 -7.69 -5.67 26.95
N ASN A 471 -6.47 -5.27 26.57
CA ASN A 471 -5.23 -5.98 26.90
C ASN A 471 -5.24 -7.47 26.46
N LYS A 472 -6.03 -7.79 25.44
CA LYS A 472 -6.13 -9.12 24.81
C LYS A 472 -5.88 -9.02 23.31
N ASP A 473 -5.25 -10.04 22.75
CA ASP A 473 -5.15 -10.16 21.29
C ASP A 473 -6.48 -10.62 20.69
N CYS A 474 -6.78 -10.15 19.48
CA CYS A 474 -7.93 -10.58 18.70
C CYS A 474 -7.57 -10.69 17.21
N ILE A 475 -8.35 -11.49 16.49
CA ILE A 475 -8.28 -11.62 15.04
C ILE A 475 -9.52 -10.94 14.46
N VAL A 476 -9.29 -9.96 13.58
CA VAL A 476 -10.36 -9.26 12.86
C VAL A 476 -10.30 -9.65 11.39
N ASN A 477 -11.38 -10.20 10.86
CA ASN A 477 -11.46 -10.63 9.46
C ASN A 477 -12.52 -9.81 8.73
N GLU A 478 -12.19 -9.27 7.56
CA GLU A 478 -13.20 -8.69 6.66
C GLU A 478 -13.98 -9.84 5.99
N THR A 479 -15.30 -9.88 6.19
CA THR A 479 -16.18 -10.94 5.66
C THR A 479 -17.03 -10.45 4.48
N LYS A 480 -17.27 -9.14 4.37
CA LYS A 480 -18.04 -8.50 3.29
C LYS A 480 -17.36 -7.21 2.87
N CYS A 481 -17.40 -6.89 1.59
CA CYS A 481 -16.75 -5.74 0.97
C CYS A 481 -17.46 -5.36 -0.35
N HIS A 482 -17.18 -4.17 -0.88
CA HIS A 482 -17.52 -3.81 -2.26
C HIS A 482 -16.94 -4.80 -3.28
N GLY A 483 -15.72 -5.27 -3.04
CA GLY A 483 -15.09 -6.30 -3.85
C GLY A 483 -15.82 -7.65 -3.83
N THR A 484 -16.67 -7.92 -2.82
CA THR A 484 -17.51 -9.12 -2.74
C THR A 484 -19.00 -8.83 -3.01
N GLY A 485 -19.32 -7.67 -3.59
CA GLY A 485 -20.68 -7.31 -4.02
C GLY A 485 -21.55 -6.60 -2.97
N TYR A 486 -20.99 -6.18 -1.84
CA TYR A 486 -21.72 -5.45 -0.78
C TYR A 486 -21.45 -3.94 -0.84
N ASP A 487 -22.38 -3.13 -0.36
CA ASP A 487 -22.25 -1.66 -0.26
C ASP A 487 -21.60 -1.19 1.05
N PHE A 488 -20.97 -2.10 1.78
CA PHE A 488 -20.27 -1.86 3.04
C PHE A 488 -19.15 -2.87 3.26
N CYS A 489 -18.27 -2.56 4.22
CA CYS A 489 -17.28 -3.48 4.75
C CYS A 489 -17.75 -4.06 6.09
N GLU A 490 -17.82 -5.38 6.22
CA GLU A 490 -18.14 -6.06 7.48
C GLU A 490 -16.91 -6.76 8.04
N PHE A 491 -16.63 -6.54 9.32
CA PHE A 491 -15.48 -7.10 10.02
C PHE A 491 -15.97 -7.97 11.18
N GLN A 492 -15.62 -9.25 11.17
CA GLN A 492 -15.88 -10.19 12.27
C GLN A 492 -14.70 -10.18 13.24
N ILE A 493 -14.99 -10.13 14.54
CA ILE A 493 -13.99 -10.07 15.61
C ILE A 493 -14.01 -11.38 16.39
N ASN A 494 -12.84 -12.02 16.50
CA ASN A 494 -12.65 -13.27 17.22
C ASN A 494 -11.59 -13.10 18.32
N GLU A 495 -11.90 -13.52 19.56
CA GLU A 495 -10.90 -13.60 20.63
C GLU A 495 -9.86 -14.68 20.29
N VAL A 496 -8.59 -14.40 20.60
CA VAL A 496 -7.56 -15.46 20.64
C VAL A 496 -7.58 -16.02 22.06
N GLU A 497 -7.86 -17.32 22.19
CA GLU A 497 -7.87 -18.02 23.49
C GLU A 497 -6.49 -18.09 24.15
#